data_AF-T1G2N3-F1
#
_entry.id   AF-T1G2N3-F1
#
_cell.length_a   1.000
_cell.length_b   1.000
_cell.length_c   1.000
_cell.angle_alpha   90.00
_cell.angle_beta   90.00
_cell.angle_gamma   90.00
#
_symmetry.space_group_name_H-M   'P 1'
#
loop_
_entity.id
_entity.type
_entity.pdbx_description
1 polymer ?
#
loop_
_entity_poly.entity_id
_entity_poly.type
_entity_poly.pdbx_seq_one_letter_code
_entity_poly.pdbx_strand_id
1 'polypeptide(L)'
;MQRVTRVRKLFHLLMVLIFLPGLYFNKQLLCLASVCALVLFLVVEAARILRVPPFYQPIGRLYRDFLDSRDSGLVVLTHIYLLIGCSGPLWTSIGQPDLNDLFPLAGIISVGVGDTMASFVGSKYGRLKWKYSDKSVEGTVACACSQLIFIFLLNKFGIISLVGVANGKIVAAVVLTSLLEAFTDQIDNLILPLFMYLLLLI
;
A
#
# COMPACT_ATOMS: atom_id res chain seq x y z
N MET A 1 -19.70 3.87 6.44
CA MET A 1 -18.55 3.06 6.89
C MET A 1 -18.24 1.88 5.96
N GLN A 2 -19.03 0.78 5.90
CA GLN A 2 -18.63 -0.41 5.13
C GLN A 2 -18.41 -0.22 3.61
N ARG A 3 -19.11 0.72 2.95
CA ARG A 3 -18.96 0.99 1.51
C ARG A 3 -17.62 1.66 1.19
N VAL A 4 -17.19 2.59 2.04
CA VAL A 4 -15.95 3.36 1.85
C VAL A 4 -14.73 2.47 2.05
N THR A 5 -14.74 1.60 3.07
CA THR A 5 -13.69 0.59 3.27
C THR A 5 -13.59 -0.37 2.08
N ARG A 6 -14.72 -0.81 1.50
CA ARG A 6 -14.72 -1.67 0.31
C ARG A 6 -14.09 -1.01 -0.91
N VAL A 7 -14.41 0.26 -1.16
CA VAL A 7 -13.82 1.02 -2.27
C VAL A 7 -12.32 1.23 -2.05
N ARG A 8 -11.89 1.56 -0.84
CA ARG A 8 -10.46 1.67 -0.51
C ARG A 8 -9.71 0.37 -0.82
N LYS A 9 -10.25 -0.78 -0.41
CA LYS A 9 -9.64 -2.09 -0.69
C LYS A 9 -9.67 -2.47 -2.17
N LEU A 10 -10.66 -1.99 -2.94
CA LEU A 10 -10.63 -2.12 -4.40
C LEU A 10 -9.44 -1.39 -5.00
N PHE A 11 -9.14 -0.16 -4.55
CA PHE A 11 -7.93 0.54 -4.98
C PHE A 11 -6.65 -0.20 -4.60
N HIS A 12 -6.60 -0.82 -3.42
CA HIS A 12 -5.44 -1.64 -3.02
C HIS A 12 -5.24 -2.82 -3.97
N LEU A 13 -6.33 -3.53 -4.29
CA LEU A 13 -6.30 -4.62 -5.27
C LEU A 13 -5.87 -4.14 -6.66
N LEU A 14 -6.39 -2.99 -7.12
CA LEU A 14 -5.98 -2.38 -8.39
C LEU A 14 -4.48 -2.06 -8.40
N MET A 15 -3.93 -1.56 -7.29
CA MET A 15 -2.48 -1.34 -7.18
C MET A 15 -1.70 -2.65 -7.36
N VAL A 16 -2.12 -3.76 -6.72
CA VAL A 16 -1.49 -5.07 -6.93
C VAL A 16 -1.57 -5.49 -8.40
N LEU A 17 -2.74 -5.37 -9.02
CA LEU A 17 -2.99 -5.79 -10.41
C LEU A 17 -2.24 -4.95 -11.45
N ILE A 18 -1.91 -3.70 -11.15
CA ILE A 18 -1.15 -2.82 -12.05
C ILE A 18 0.36 -2.96 -11.80
N PHE A 19 0.79 -2.92 -10.54
CA PHE A 19 2.21 -2.90 -10.19
C PHE A 19 2.87 -4.24 -10.41
N LEU A 20 2.20 -5.36 -10.11
CA LEU A 20 2.82 -6.67 -10.27
C LEU A 20 3.21 -6.97 -11.73
N PRO A 21 2.31 -6.86 -12.73
CA PRO A 21 2.72 -7.00 -14.13
C PRO A 21 3.62 -5.86 -14.59
N GLY A 22 3.40 -4.61 -14.14
CA GLY A 22 4.26 -3.49 -14.51
C GLY A 22 5.72 -3.69 -14.09
N LEU A 23 5.96 -4.22 -12.89
CA LEU A 23 7.29 -4.57 -12.40
C LEU A 23 7.92 -5.73 -13.17
N TYR A 24 7.10 -6.70 -13.58
CA TYR A 24 7.55 -7.85 -14.36
C TYR A 24 7.94 -7.47 -15.80
N PHE A 25 7.12 -6.67 -16.47
CA PHE A 25 7.32 -6.33 -17.89
C PHE A 25 8.24 -5.12 -18.10
N ASN A 26 8.02 -4.01 -17.38
CA ASN A 26 8.82 -2.80 -17.57
C ASN A 26 8.77 -1.87 -16.34
N LYS A 27 9.75 -2.04 -15.44
CA LYS A 27 9.91 -1.23 -14.21
C LYS A 27 10.01 0.29 -14.51
N GLN A 28 10.68 0.67 -15.61
CA GLN A 28 10.89 2.09 -15.97
C GLN A 28 9.59 2.75 -16.43
N LEU A 29 8.81 2.07 -17.28
CA LEU A 29 7.51 2.56 -17.71
C LEU A 29 6.54 2.68 -16.53
N LEU A 30 6.51 1.68 -15.64
CA LEU A 30 5.69 1.74 -14.43
C LEU A 30 6.10 2.92 -13.54
N CYS A 31 7.41 3.14 -13.36
CA CYS A 31 7.95 4.28 -12.63
C CYS A 31 7.46 5.61 -13.25
N LEU A 32 7.66 5.80 -14.55
CA LEU A 32 7.22 7.00 -15.26
C LEU A 32 5.70 7.22 -15.13
N ALA A 33 4.90 6.17 -15.38
CA ALA A 33 3.46 6.23 -15.27
C ALA A 33 2.99 6.59 -13.86
N SER A 34 3.62 6.02 -12.83
CA SER A 34 3.29 6.34 -11.42
C SER A 34 3.64 7.78 -11.04
N VAL A 35 4.73 8.35 -11.56
CA VAL A 35 5.08 9.76 -11.37
C VAL A 35 4.08 10.67 -12.08
N CYS A 36 3.72 10.36 -13.34
CA CYS A 36 2.69 11.09 -14.07
C CYS A 36 1.33 11.05 -13.35
N ALA A 37 0.95 9.89 -12.80
CA ALA A 37 -0.27 9.74 -12.01
C ALA A 37 -0.21 10.57 -10.72
N LEU A 38 0.93 10.62 -10.03
CA LEU A 38 1.11 11.46 -8.84
C LEU A 38 0.93 12.94 -9.19
N VAL A 39 1.61 13.42 -10.24
CA VAL A 39 1.48 14.81 -10.68
C VAL A 39 0.04 15.13 -11.04
N LEU A 40 -0.66 14.25 -11.75
CA LEU A 40 -2.07 14.44 -12.08
C LEU A 40 -2.93 14.54 -10.81
N PHE A 41 -2.74 13.64 -9.84
CA PHE A 41 -3.48 13.68 -8.58
C PHE A 41 -3.22 14.97 -7.81
N LEU A 42 -1.98 15.44 -7.75
CA LEU A 42 -1.62 16.70 -7.11
C LEU A 42 -2.22 17.91 -7.82
N VAL A 43 -2.23 17.94 -9.16
CA VAL A 43 -2.85 19.03 -9.94
C VAL A 43 -4.35 19.06 -9.74
N VAL A 44 -5.02 17.91 -9.81
CA VAL A 44 -6.47 17.78 -9.56
C VAL A 44 -6.81 18.25 -8.15
N GLU A 45 -6.00 17.86 -7.17
CA GLU A 45 -6.20 18.25 -5.78
C GLU A 45 -5.93 19.75 -5.55
N ALA A 46 -4.89 20.31 -6.16
CA ALA A 46 -4.61 21.73 -6.14
C ALA A 46 -5.75 22.54 -6.78
N ALA A 47 -6.27 22.10 -7.93
CA ALA A 47 -7.41 22.74 -8.58
C ALA A 47 -8.67 22.72 -7.69
N ARG A 48 -8.89 21.64 -6.93
CA ARG A 48 -9.98 21.50 -5.96
C ARG A 48 -9.81 22.47 -4.80
N ILE A 49 -8.61 22.53 -4.20
CA ILE A 49 -8.29 23.40 -3.05
C ILE A 49 -8.38 24.88 -3.44
N LEU A 50 -7.82 25.25 -4.60
CA LEU A 50 -7.82 26.62 -5.12
C LEU A 50 -9.17 27.03 -5.73
N ARG A 51 -10.17 26.13 -5.75
CA ARG A 51 -11.52 26.35 -6.27
C ARG A 51 -11.55 26.86 -7.72
N VAL A 52 -10.68 26.31 -8.58
CA VAL A 52 -10.56 26.74 -9.98
C VAL A 52 -11.86 26.45 -10.76
N PRO A 53 -12.56 27.46 -11.30
CA PRO A 53 -13.74 27.26 -12.16
C PRO A 53 -13.34 26.73 -13.54
N PRO A 54 -14.18 25.91 -14.23
CA PRO A 54 -15.43 25.30 -13.77
C PRO A 54 -15.23 23.98 -12.99
N PHE A 55 -13.98 23.57 -12.76
CA PHE A 55 -13.61 22.21 -12.37
C PHE A 55 -13.85 21.87 -10.88
N TYR A 56 -13.82 22.85 -9.98
CA TYR A 56 -13.89 22.56 -8.55
C TYR A 56 -15.22 21.92 -8.10
N GLN A 57 -16.37 22.27 -8.71
CA GLN A 57 -17.67 21.72 -8.30
C GLN A 57 -17.88 20.26 -8.75
N PRO A 58 -17.60 19.87 -10.01
CA PRO A 58 -17.62 18.45 -10.41
C PRO A 58 -16.66 17.59 -9.59
N ILE A 59 -15.41 18.02 -9.41
CA ILE A 59 -14.40 17.27 -8.66
C ILE A 59 -14.80 17.14 -7.18
N GLY A 60 -15.26 18.23 -6.57
CA GLY A 60 -15.75 18.22 -5.18
C GLY A 60 -17.01 17.37 -4.97
N ARG A 61 -17.85 17.18 -6.00
CA ARG A 61 -18.97 16.21 -5.97
C ARG A 61 -18.46 14.78 -6.05
N LEU A 62 -17.59 14.48 -7.00
CA LEU A 62 -16.99 13.15 -7.14
C LEU A 62 -16.34 12.70 -5.84
N TYR A 63 -15.53 13.57 -5.22
CA TYR A 63 -14.80 13.25 -3.99
C TYR A 63 -15.71 13.01 -2.78
N ARG A 64 -16.88 13.67 -2.70
CA ARG A 64 -17.83 13.45 -1.59
C ARG A 64 -18.31 12.01 -1.49
N ASP A 65 -18.36 11.28 -2.60
CA ASP A 65 -18.76 9.88 -2.62
C ASP A 65 -17.64 8.93 -2.14
N PHE A 66 -16.41 9.44 -2.01
CA PHE A 66 -15.20 8.67 -1.65
C PHE A 66 -14.56 9.07 -0.31
N LEU A 67 -15.03 10.13 0.36
CA LEU A 67 -14.49 10.58 1.65
C LEU A 67 -14.95 9.65 2.79
N ASP A 68 -14.00 9.07 3.53
CA ASP A 68 -14.27 8.34 4.79
C ASP A 68 -14.22 9.29 6.00
N SER A 69 -14.66 8.82 7.18
CA SER A 69 -14.45 9.53 8.44
C SER A 69 -12.97 9.74 8.77
N ARG A 70 -12.06 8.96 8.17
CA ARG A 70 -10.59 9.14 8.24
C ARG A 70 -10.09 10.28 7.35
N ASP A 71 -10.84 10.66 6.32
CA ASP A 71 -10.58 11.82 5.46
C ASP A 71 -11.39 13.05 5.92
N SER A 72 -11.67 13.17 7.22
CA SER A 72 -12.37 14.34 7.79
C SER A 72 -11.55 15.66 7.70
N GLY A 73 -10.37 15.62 7.08
CA GLY A 73 -9.59 16.79 6.67
C GLY A 73 -9.93 17.31 5.27
N LEU A 74 -9.34 18.45 4.91
CA LEU A 74 -9.62 19.16 3.66
C LEU A 74 -9.16 18.44 2.37
N VAL A 75 -8.39 17.36 2.43
CA VAL A 75 -7.60 16.79 1.30
C VAL A 75 -7.86 15.28 1.13
N VAL A 76 -8.09 14.78 -0.10
CA VAL A 76 -8.19 13.32 -0.36
C VAL A 76 -6.80 12.71 -0.46
N LEU A 77 -6.16 12.63 0.70
CA LEU A 77 -4.79 12.17 0.86
C LEU A 77 -4.68 10.66 0.73
N THR A 78 -5.73 9.90 1.06
CA THR A 78 -5.66 8.44 1.12
C THR A 78 -5.19 7.77 -0.18
N HIS A 79 -5.64 8.26 -1.35
CA HIS A 79 -5.23 7.73 -2.66
C HIS A 79 -3.84 8.19 -3.08
N ILE A 80 -3.46 9.42 -2.71
CA ILE A 80 -2.10 9.95 -2.92
C ILE A 80 -1.11 9.18 -2.06
N TYR A 81 -1.43 8.94 -0.78
CA TYR A 81 -0.63 8.13 0.14
C TYR A 81 -0.49 6.69 -0.32
N LEU A 82 -1.56 6.07 -0.83
CA LEU A 82 -1.48 4.73 -1.41
C LEU A 82 -0.55 4.71 -2.63
N LEU A 83 -0.69 5.67 -3.56
CA LEU A 83 0.16 5.76 -4.73
C LEU A 83 1.64 5.96 -4.34
N ILE A 84 1.92 6.91 -3.44
CA ILE A 84 3.29 7.16 -2.94
C ILE A 84 3.82 5.95 -2.19
N GLY A 85 3.02 5.31 -1.33
CA GLY A 85 3.42 4.13 -0.58
C GLY A 85 3.81 2.96 -1.48
N CYS A 86 3.04 2.69 -2.53
CA CYS A 86 3.38 1.64 -3.50
C CYS A 86 4.53 2.02 -4.43
N SER A 87 4.63 3.30 -4.82
CA SER A 87 5.59 3.75 -5.84
C SER A 87 6.93 4.20 -5.28
N GLY A 88 6.98 4.64 -4.02
CA GLY A 88 8.19 5.15 -3.37
C GLY A 88 9.35 4.14 -3.40
N PRO A 89 9.15 2.88 -2.96
CA PRO A 89 10.16 1.83 -3.07
C PRO A 89 10.58 1.53 -4.52
N LEU A 90 9.66 1.67 -5.47
CA LEU A 90 9.97 1.54 -6.91
C LEU A 90 10.87 2.69 -7.37
N TRP A 91 10.54 3.94 -7.07
CA TRP A 91 11.30 5.11 -7.49
C TRP A 91 12.75 5.06 -7.01
N THR A 92 12.98 4.60 -5.77
CA THR A 92 14.34 4.46 -5.23
C THR A 92 15.11 3.29 -5.82
N SER A 93 14.41 2.25 -6.31
CA SER A 93 15.03 1.08 -6.93
C SER A 93 15.51 1.32 -8.37
N ILE A 94 14.97 2.34 -9.06
CA ILE A 94 15.39 2.65 -10.43
C ILE A 94 16.86 3.10 -10.43
N GLY A 95 17.68 2.45 -11.27
CA GLY A 95 19.10 2.75 -11.38
C GLY A 95 19.98 2.08 -10.32
N GLN A 96 19.43 1.20 -9.48
CA GLN A 96 20.19 0.41 -8.51
C GLN A 96 20.17 -1.08 -8.90
N PRO A 97 21.10 -1.55 -9.74
CA PRO A 97 21.09 -2.93 -10.25
C PRO A 97 21.34 -3.98 -9.16
N ASP A 98 21.99 -3.59 -8.06
CA ASP A 98 22.33 -4.50 -6.95
C ASP A 98 21.17 -4.68 -5.95
N LEU A 99 20.10 -3.87 -6.04
CA LEU A 99 18.94 -4.03 -5.16
C LEU A 99 18.13 -5.26 -5.56
N ASN A 100 17.75 -6.05 -4.56
CA ASN A 100 16.94 -7.23 -4.75
C ASN A 100 15.52 -6.88 -5.25
N ASP A 101 14.94 -7.74 -6.09
CA ASP A 101 13.61 -7.55 -6.69
C ASP A 101 12.47 -7.41 -5.66
N LEU A 102 12.67 -7.84 -4.42
CA LEU A 102 11.72 -7.71 -3.32
C LEU A 102 11.49 -6.26 -2.88
N PHE A 103 12.50 -5.39 -3.02
CA PHE A 103 12.47 -4.00 -2.56
C PHE A 103 11.36 -3.14 -3.18
N PRO A 104 11.24 -3.05 -4.53
CA PRO A 104 10.18 -2.27 -5.16
C PRO A 104 8.77 -2.77 -4.84
N LEU A 105 8.63 -4.00 -4.33
CA LEU A 105 7.36 -4.60 -3.96
C LEU A 105 6.92 -4.30 -2.52
N ALA A 106 7.73 -3.61 -1.71
CA ALA A 106 7.43 -3.38 -0.29
C ALA A 106 6.02 -2.79 -0.05
N GLY A 107 5.59 -1.83 -0.87
CA GLY A 107 4.24 -1.26 -0.75
C GLY A 107 3.12 -2.16 -1.25
N ILE A 108 3.39 -2.99 -2.26
CA ILE A 108 2.42 -3.99 -2.78
C ILE A 108 2.22 -5.11 -1.77
N ILE A 109 3.29 -5.57 -1.14
CA ILE A 109 3.27 -6.61 -0.11
C ILE A 109 2.55 -6.09 1.14
N SER A 110 3.00 -4.98 1.71
CA SER A 110 2.49 -4.48 2.99
C SER A 110 1.04 -4.01 2.92
N VAL A 111 0.71 -3.12 1.97
CA VAL A 111 -0.62 -2.48 1.90
C VAL A 111 -1.55 -3.22 0.94
N GLY A 112 -1.05 -3.56 -0.25
CA GLY A 112 -1.83 -4.27 -1.27
C GLY A 112 -2.34 -5.63 -0.77
N VAL A 113 -1.45 -6.45 -0.21
CA VAL A 113 -1.76 -7.80 0.28
C VAL A 113 -2.02 -7.80 1.79
N GLY A 114 -1.07 -7.33 2.60
CA GLY A 114 -1.10 -7.42 4.06
C GLY A 114 -2.30 -6.70 4.67
N ASP A 115 -2.37 -5.37 4.56
CA ASP A 115 -3.46 -4.55 5.13
C ASP A 115 -4.84 -4.99 4.59
N THR A 116 -4.94 -5.39 3.32
CA THR A 116 -6.18 -5.96 2.76
C THR A 116 -6.61 -7.22 3.50
N MET A 117 -5.70 -8.17 3.71
CA MET A 117 -5.99 -9.42 4.41
C MET A 117 -6.24 -9.21 5.91
N ALA A 118 -5.52 -8.28 6.54
CA ALA A 118 -5.73 -7.88 7.93
C ALA A 118 -7.16 -7.38 8.15
N SER A 119 -7.61 -6.49 7.28
CA SER A 119 -8.96 -5.93 7.34
C SER A 119 -10.04 -6.97 7.00
N PHE A 120 -9.83 -7.81 5.99
CA PHE A 120 -10.80 -8.85 5.59
C PHE A 120 -10.98 -9.90 6.69
N VAL A 121 -9.88 -10.48 7.18
CA VAL A 121 -9.94 -11.50 8.24
C VAL A 121 -10.34 -10.87 9.57
N GLY A 122 -9.79 -9.72 9.92
CA GLY A 122 -10.10 -9.05 11.19
C GLY A 122 -11.55 -8.60 11.30
N SER A 123 -12.19 -8.21 10.20
CA SER A 123 -13.62 -7.85 10.20
C SER A 123 -14.56 -9.07 10.22
N LYS A 124 -14.15 -10.20 9.64
CA LYS A 124 -15.00 -11.41 9.53
C LYS A 124 -14.79 -12.41 10.66
N TYR A 125 -13.57 -12.53 11.16
CA TYR A 125 -13.14 -13.57 12.11
C TYR A 125 -12.42 -13.02 13.34
N GLY A 126 -12.12 -11.72 13.40
CA GLY A 126 -11.40 -11.12 14.52
C GLY A 126 -12.20 -11.18 15.83
N ARG A 127 -11.65 -11.86 16.83
CA ARG A 127 -12.26 -11.98 18.17
C ARG A 127 -11.36 -11.36 19.22
N LEU A 128 -10.07 -11.66 19.18
CA LEU A 128 -9.10 -11.15 20.13
C LEU A 128 -8.56 -9.79 19.68
N LYS A 129 -8.87 -8.73 20.43
CA LYS A 129 -8.38 -7.37 20.15
C LYS A 129 -7.05 -7.09 20.84
N TRP A 130 -6.23 -6.25 20.22
CA TRP A 130 -5.02 -5.74 20.86
C TRP A 130 -5.38 -4.75 21.98
N LYS A 131 -4.57 -4.71 23.06
CA LYS A 131 -4.88 -3.97 24.31
C LYS A 131 -5.10 -2.46 24.13
N TYR A 132 -4.69 -1.87 23.00
CA TYR A 132 -4.82 -0.44 22.70
C TYR A 132 -5.18 -0.17 21.23
N SER A 133 -5.84 -1.13 20.57
CA SER A 133 -6.22 -1.00 19.17
C SER A 133 -7.51 -1.75 18.88
N ASP A 134 -8.33 -1.19 18.01
CA ASP A 134 -9.56 -1.84 17.52
C ASP A 134 -9.25 -2.99 16.54
N LYS A 135 -7.99 -3.20 16.20
CA LYS A 135 -7.53 -4.28 15.34
C LYS A 135 -7.40 -5.59 16.12
N SER A 136 -7.66 -6.68 15.41
CA SER A 136 -7.66 -8.03 15.98
C SER A 136 -6.34 -8.75 15.74
N VAL A 137 -5.92 -9.58 16.69
CA VAL A 137 -4.76 -10.48 16.58
C VAL A 137 -4.90 -11.39 15.36
N GLU A 138 -6.09 -11.93 15.09
CA GLU A 138 -6.34 -12.78 13.91
C GLU A 138 -6.11 -12.03 12.59
N GLY A 139 -6.44 -10.74 12.57
CA GLY A 139 -6.14 -9.84 11.44
C GLY A 139 -4.63 -9.65 11.25
N THR A 140 -3.90 -9.39 12.34
CA THR A 140 -2.43 -9.27 12.31
C THR A 140 -1.75 -10.56 11.84
N VAL A 141 -2.21 -11.73 12.29
CA VAL A 141 -1.72 -13.03 11.83
C VAL A 141 -2.01 -13.22 10.33
N ALA A 142 -3.22 -12.89 9.88
CA ALA A 142 -3.57 -12.94 8.46
C ALA A 142 -2.71 -11.99 7.61
N CYS A 143 -2.40 -10.80 8.13
CA CYS A 143 -1.49 -9.84 7.52
C CYS A 143 -0.11 -10.48 7.29
N ALA A 144 0.48 -11.08 8.32
CA ALA A 144 1.81 -11.69 8.23
C ALA A 144 1.83 -12.92 7.31
N CYS A 145 0.89 -13.84 7.50
CA CYS A 145 0.82 -15.08 6.72
C CYS A 145 0.59 -14.79 5.23
N SER A 146 -0.33 -13.88 4.88
CA SER A 146 -0.61 -13.56 3.48
C SER A 146 0.59 -12.93 2.77
N GLN A 147 1.33 -12.05 3.44
CA GLN A 147 2.56 -11.46 2.91
C GLN A 147 3.65 -12.52 2.67
N LEU A 148 3.89 -13.42 3.64
CA LEU A 148 4.86 -14.51 3.48
C LEU A 148 4.48 -15.46 2.35
N ILE A 149 3.21 -15.86 2.27
CA ILE A 149 2.70 -16.71 1.18
C ILE A 149 2.88 -16.00 -0.16
N PHE A 150 2.56 -14.71 -0.24
CA PHE A 150 2.69 -13.95 -1.47
C PHE A 150 4.15 -13.86 -1.93
N ILE A 151 5.09 -13.51 -1.05
CA ILE A 151 6.53 -13.49 -1.34
C ILE A 151 7.01 -14.87 -1.80
N PHE A 152 6.59 -15.93 -1.12
CA PHE A 152 6.94 -17.31 -1.49
C PHE A 152 6.44 -17.65 -2.90
N LEU A 153 5.19 -17.29 -3.23
CA LEU A 153 4.62 -17.53 -4.56
C LEU A 153 5.36 -16.74 -5.64
N LEU A 154 5.68 -15.46 -5.39
CA LEU A 154 6.44 -14.63 -6.35
C LEU A 154 7.81 -15.26 -6.66
N ASN A 155 8.52 -15.73 -5.64
CA ASN A 155 9.80 -16.43 -5.82
C ASN A 155 9.62 -17.77 -6.55
N LYS A 156 8.60 -18.56 -6.18
CA LYS A 156 8.32 -19.86 -6.80
C LYS A 156 7.98 -19.75 -8.29
N PHE A 157 7.25 -18.71 -8.69
CA PHE A 157 6.90 -18.44 -10.09
C PHE A 157 7.98 -17.66 -10.85
N GLY A 158 9.13 -17.37 -10.23
CA GLY A 158 10.23 -16.65 -10.88
C GLY A 158 9.91 -15.19 -11.21
N ILE A 159 8.94 -14.58 -10.52
CA ILE A 159 8.62 -13.15 -10.65
C ILE A 159 9.69 -12.32 -9.93
N ILE A 160 10.21 -12.83 -8.82
CA ILE A 160 11.33 -12.24 -8.07
C ILE A 160 12.39 -13.29 -7.77
N SER A 161 13.63 -12.85 -7.56
CA SER A 161 14.69 -13.66 -6.99
C SER A 161 14.95 -13.27 -5.54
N LEU A 162 14.91 -14.23 -4.60
CA LEU A 162 15.30 -14.00 -3.20
C LEU A 162 16.80 -14.26 -2.93
N VAL A 163 17.60 -14.48 -3.97
CA VAL A 163 19.05 -14.72 -3.83
C VAL A 163 19.70 -13.51 -3.15
N GLY A 164 20.52 -13.78 -2.14
CA GLY A 164 21.22 -12.74 -1.38
C GLY A 164 20.42 -12.11 -0.23
N VAL A 165 19.14 -12.47 -0.05
CA VAL A 165 18.31 -11.97 1.06
C VAL A 165 18.11 -13.09 2.10
N ALA A 166 18.50 -12.82 3.35
CA ALA A 166 18.31 -13.79 4.43
C ALA A 166 16.82 -14.00 4.75
N ASN A 167 16.37 -15.26 4.80
CA ASN A 167 14.98 -15.61 5.15
C ASN A 167 14.53 -14.99 6.48
N GLY A 168 15.42 -14.95 7.48
CA GLY A 168 15.15 -14.33 8.78
C GLY A 168 14.83 -12.84 8.67
N LYS A 169 15.49 -12.12 7.75
CA LYS A 169 15.25 -10.69 7.48
C LYS A 169 13.87 -10.47 6.87
N ILE A 170 13.47 -11.30 5.91
CA ILE A 170 12.12 -11.25 5.30
C ILE A 170 11.04 -11.48 6.37
N VAL A 171 11.20 -12.53 7.18
CA VAL A 171 10.25 -12.86 8.24
C VAL A 171 10.16 -11.73 9.27
N ALA A 172 11.30 -11.18 9.71
CA ALA A 172 11.33 -10.05 10.63
C ALA A 172 10.62 -8.82 10.03
N ALA A 173 10.93 -8.46 8.77
CA ALA A 173 10.30 -7.33 8.10
C ALA A 173 8.77 -7.47 8.02
N VAL A 174 8.27 -8.65 7.66
CA VAL A 174 6.82 -8.92 7.56
C VAL A 174 6.15 -8.90 8.93
N VAL A 175 6.74 -9.55 9.94
CA VAL A 175 6.15 -9.59 11.30
C VAL A 175 6.11 -8.20 11.91
N LEU A 176 7.21 -7.45 11.86
CA LEU A 176 7.27 -6.09 12.39
C LEU A 176 6.30 -5.15 11.65
N THR A 177 6.21 -5.25 10.34
CA THR A 177 5.24 -4.43 9.56
C THR A 177 3.80 -4.81 9.89
N SER A 178 3.50 -6.08 10.11
CA SER A 178 2.17 -6.55 10.52
C SER A 178 1.81 -6.08 11.93
N LEU A 179 2.78 -6.05 12.85
CA LEU A 179 2.59 -5.46 14.17
C LEU A 179 2.37 -3.95 14.07
N LEU A 180 3.13 -3.25 13.22
CA LEU A 180 2.93 -1.82 13.01
C LEU A 180 1.53 -1.51 12.45
N GLU A 181 1.04 -2.34 11.53
CA GLU A 181 -0.35 -2.28 11.04
C GLU A 181 -1.32 -2.38 12.21
N ALA A 182 -1.12 -3.30 13.16
CA ALA A 182 -2.00 -3.48 14.31
C ALA A 182 -2.15 -2.23 15.19
N PHE A 183 -1.17 -1.32 15.19
CA PHE A 183 -1.14 -0.12 16.06
C PHE A 183 -1.18 1.21 15.28
N THR A 184 -1.39 1.19 13.96
CA THR A 184 -1.44 2.40 13.11
C THR A 184 -2.80 2.53 12.42
N ASP A 185 -3.36 3.76 12.39
CA ASP A 185 -4.72 4.01 11.86
C ASP A 185 -4.86 5.05 10.75
N GLN A 186 -4.16 6.19 10.78
CA GLN A 186 -4.46 7.32 9.87
C GLN A 186 -3.56 7.42 8.63
N ILE A 187 -2.37 6.81 8.65
CA ILE A 187 -1.36 6.96 7.58
C ILE A 187 -0.70 5.60 7.24
N ASP A 188 -1.45 4.52 7.44
CA ASP A 188 -1.01 3.15 7.15
C ASP A 188 -0.57 2.96 5.69
N ASN A 189 -1.28 3.57 4.74
CA ASN A 189 -0.94 3.51 3.31
C ASN A 189 0.45 4.06 2.94
N LEU A 190 1.05 4.92 3.78
CA LEU A 190 2.39 5.48 3.57
C LEU A 190 3.42 4.88 4.53
N ILE A 191 3.04 4.71 5.79
CA ILE A 191 3.94 4.25 6.86
C ILE A 191 4.30 2.78 6.68
N LEU A 192 3.33 1.89 6.37
CA LEU A 192 3.60 0.46 6.26
C LEU A 192 4.57 0.14 5.10
N PRO A 193 4.40 0.70 3.89
CA PRO A 193 5.36 0.50 2.81
C PRO A 193 6.75 1.01 3.13
N LEU A 194 6.85 2.22 3.70
CA LEU A 194 8.12 2.83 4.07
C LEU A 194 8.84 2.00 5.14
N PHE A 195 8.11 1.55 6.15
CA PHE A 195 8.65 0.75 7.23
C PHE A 195 9.17 -0.60 6.74
N MET A 196 8.37 -1.32 5.94
CA MET A 196 8.81 -2.57 5.31
C MET A 196 10.04 -2.35 4.42
N TYR A 197 10.04 -1.29 3.60
CA TYR A 197 11.17 -0.94 2.74
C TYR A 197 12.46 -0.74 3.54
N LEU A 198 12.41 0.02 4.64
CA LEU A 198 13.58 0.27 5.49
C LEU A 198 14.08 -1.01 6.17
N LEU A 199 13.18 -1.88 6.63
CA LEU A 199 13.54 -3.18 7.23
C LEU A 199 14.16 -4.15 6.21
N LEU A 200 13.80 -4.04 4.94
CA LEU A 200 14.43 -4.82 3.87
C LEU A 200 15.78 -4.23 3.45
N LEU A 201 15.98 -2.93 3.63
CA LEU A 201 17.23 -2.24 3.29
C LEU A 201 18.36 -2.49 4.29
N ILE A 202 18.07 -2.40 5.59
CA ILE A 202 19.05 -2.58 6.68
C ILE A 202 19.22 -4.05 6.98
#